data_AF-A0A523XQG4-F1
#
_entry.id   AF-A0A523XQG4-F1
#
_cell.length_a   1.000
_cell.length_b   1.000
_cell.length_c   1.000
_cell.angle_alpha   90.00
_cell.angle_beta   90.00
_cell.angle_gamma   90.00
#
_symmetry.space_group_name_H-M   'P 1'
#
loop_
_entity.id
_entity.type
_entity.pdbx_description
1 polymer ?
#
loop_
_entity_poly.entity_id
_entity_poly.type
_entity_poly.pdbx_seq_one_letter_code
_entity_poly.pdbx_strand_id
1 'polypeptide(L)'
;MINKMTEISDKLERQRKDDSKLLVKMQVAAQGQEPRFFIVSQIHRSTQDLNLLCLEQGDAFHGTRVSGCPLLSPSRSPVLFAGPAAFNGNFPQKDGVVITFDIDEPQERIHESLANLTEHPALSGIPIIALSVDYGQGLAQAIEHSFHRNRSIEEMLVSRLVKPERCDESVLVLLCSDSRVLPPSTPVGVPYAIQTLGAYVSKYTGANDETMQLNDFFSNWLSTDASEKRILIVEHGGFTQDEPPCGAGQASLNPDRVKGEFLRPVIELLHREALRFEDGISKTVEDRVLAIGQATEHNLRNYPAIARAQEEGVSMESLFQIVTMDTVTGRLREIG
;
A
#
# COMPACT_ATOMS: atom_id res chain seq x y z
N MET A 1 -20.74 -7.20 -1.58
CA MET A 1 -19.89 -6.00 -1.57
C MET A 1 -18.94 -6.04 -2.76
N ILE A 2 -18.16 -7.11 -2.90
CA ILE A 2 -17.21 -7.30 -4.00
C ILE A 2 -17.84 -7.16 -5.40
N ASN A 3 -19.02 -7.74 -5.66
CA ASN A 3 -19.72 -7.56 -6.93
C ASN A 3 -19.91 -6.08 -7.30
N LYS A 4 -20.25 -5.23 -6.32
CA LYS A 4 -20.40 -3.78 -6.56
C LYS A 4 -19.06 -3.10 -6.80
N MET A 5 -17.99 -3.52 -6.12
CA MET A 5 -16.64 -3.00 -6.38
C MET A 5 -16.15 -3.40 -7.77
N THR A 6 -16.41 -4.64 -8.20
CA THR A 6 -16.14 -5.11 -9.56
C THR A 6 -16.92 -4.30 -10.59
N GLU A 7 -18.23 -4.07 -10.40
CA GLU A 7 -19.05 -3.21 -11.26
C GLU A 7 -18.53 -1.77 -11.35
N ILE A 8 -18.10 -1.19 -10.22
CA ILE A 8 -17.48 0.14 -10.18
C ILE A 8 -16.17 0.13 -10.98
N SER A 9 -15.33 -0.89 -10.79
CA SER A 9 -14.05 -1.02 -11.51
C SER A 9 -14.24 -1.16 -13.02
N ASP A 10 -15.23 -1.94 -13.46
CA ASP A 10 -15.59 -2.10 -14.88
C ASP A 10 -16.05 -0.77 -15.49
N LYS A 11 -16.80 0.03 -14.72
CA LYS A 11 -17.23 1.37 -15.16
C LYS A 11 -16.05 2.32 -15.27
N LEU A 12 -15.16 2.33 -14.28
CA LEU A 12 -13.97 3.18 -14.26
C LEU A 12 -12.98 2.80 -15.38
N GLU A 13 -12.80 1.52 -15.67
CA GLU A 13 -12.02 1.04 -16.80
C GLU A 13 -12.54 1.63 -18.12
N ARG A 14 -13.85 1.54 -18.37
CA ARG A 14 -14.46 2.08 -19.60
C ARG A 14 -14.25 3.58 -19.71
N GLN A 15 -14.43 4.32 -18.61
CA GLN A 15 -14.18 5.76 -18.56
C GLN A 15 -12.72 6.11 -18.89
N ARG A 16 -11.75 5.34 -18.38
CA ARG A 16 -10.32 5.54 -18.68
C ARG A 16 -10.01 5.27 -20.16
N LYS A 17 -10.64 4.26 -20.75
CA LYS A 17 -10.47 3.91 -22.17
C LYS A 17 -11.12 4.94 -23.11
N ASP A 18 -12.16 5.62 -22.65
CA ASP A 18 -12.84 6.68 -23.42
C ASP A 18 -12.15 8.05 -23.28
N ASP A 19 -11.28 8.25 -22.28
CA ASP A 19 -10.48 9.47 -22.09
C ASP A 19 -9.07 9.33 -22.70
N SER A 20 -8.77 10.16 -23.70
CA SER A 20 -7.49 10.11 -24.41
C SER A 20 -6.27 10.40 -23.52
N LYS A 21 -6.40 11.22 -22.46
CA LYS A 21 -5.31 11.49 -21.53
C LYS A 21 -5.04 10.28 -20.63
N LEU A 22 -6.09 9.65 -20.13
CA LEU A 22 -5.97 8.46 -19.27
C LEU A 22 -5.44 7.27 -20.07
N LEU A 23 -5.84 7.14 -21.33
CA LEU A 23 -5.32 6.10 -22.23
C LEU A 23 -3.81 6.26 -22.48
N VAL A 24 -3.30 7.48 -22.67
CA VAL A 24 -1.85 7.73 -22.78
C VAL A 24 -1.13 7.33 -21.49
N LYS A 25 -1.71 7.64 -20.32
CA LYS A 25 -1.13 7.23 -19.03
C LYS A 25 -1.11 5.71 -18.86
N MET A 26 -2.16 5.01 -19.28
CA MET A 26 -2.20 3.55 -19.31
C MET A 26 -1.12 2.97 -20.22
N GLN A 27 -0.86 3.58 -21.39
CA GLN A 27 0.23 3.16 -22.29
C GLN A 27 1.61 3.35 -21.65
N VAL A 28 1.82 4.44 -20.90
CA VAL A 28 3.06 4.67 -20.15
C VAL A 28 3.20 3.62 -19.03
N ALA A 29 2.14 3.39 -18.25
CA ALA A 29 2.13 2.38 -17.18
C ALA A 29 2.39 0.95 -17.69
N ALA A 30 1.94 0.64 -18.90
CA ALA A 30 2.19 -0.64 -19.55
C ALA A 30 3.69 -0.86 -19.89
N GLN A 31 4.44 0.22 -20.12
CA GLN A 31 5.88 0.16 -20.46
C GLN A 31 6.80 0.09 -19.23
N GLY A 32 6.30 0.44 -18.05
CA GLY A 32 7.08 0.45 -16.83
C GLY A 32 6.49 1.39 -15.78
N GLN A 33 7.26 1.64 -14.73
CA GLN A 33 6.89 2.60 -13.70
C GLN A 33 8.08 3.49 -13.35
N GLU A 34 7.83 4.79 -13.22
CA GLU A 34 8.81 5.79 -12.82
C GLU A 34 8.16 6.76 -11.81
N PRO A 35 7.77 6.25 -10.63
CA PRO A 35 7.12 7.07 -9.62
C PRO A 35 7.99 8.24 -9.22
N ARG A 36 7.37 9.42 -9.13
CA ARG A 36 8.02 10.67 -8.76
C ARG A 36 8.14 10.81 -7.26
N PHE A 37 7.17 10.25 -6.54
CA PHE A 37 7.08 10.34 -5.09
C PHE A 37 7.15 8.95 -4.45
N PHE A 38 7.76 8.90 -3.28
CA PHE A 38 7.52 7.83 -2.32
C PHE A 38 6.63 8.37 -1.22
N ILE A 39 5.43 7.82 -1.05
CA ILE A 39 4.48 8.27 -0.03
C ILE A 39 4.48 7.29 1.13
N VAL A 40 4.54 7.80 2.35
CA VAL A 40 4.30 7.03 3.57
C VAL A 40 3.00 7.50 4.20
N SER A 41 1.97 6.67 4.09
CA SER A 41 0.61 7.01 4.52
C SER A 41 0.13 6.16 5.69
N GLN A 42 -0.79 6.72 6.49
CA GLN A 42 -1.50 5.91 7.49
C GLN A 42 -2.46 4.93 6.81
N ILE A 43 -2.67 3.77 7.42
CA ILE A 43 -3.61 2.76 6.91
C ILE A 43 -4.99 3.37 6.59
N HIS A 44 -5.49 4.23 7.47
CA HIS A 44 -6.81 4.83 7.32
C HIS A 44 -6.88 6.03 6.37
N ARG A 45 -5.74 6.47 5.83
CA ARG A 45 -5.61 7.65 4.95
C ARG A 45 -4.96 7.34 3.60
N SER A 46 -4.34 6.19 3.40
CA SER A 46 -3.52 5.88 2.21
C SER A 46 -4.23 6.17 0.88
N THR A 47 -5.48 5.75 0.71
CA THR A 47 -6.23 6.08 -0.51
C THR A 47 -6.70 7.53 -0.56
N GLN A 48 -7.00 8.14 0.59
CA GLN A 48 -7.35 9.56 0.67
C GLN A 48 -6.15 10.46 0.33
N ASP A 49 -4.92 10.08 0.67
CA ASP A 49 -3.71 10.85 0.34
C ASP A 49 -3.50 10.98 -1.16
N LEU A 50 -3.75 9.90 -1.90
CA LEU A 50 -3.72 9.91 -3.36
C LEU A 50 -4.74 10.91 -3.95
N ASN A 51 -5.98 10.89 -3.44
CA ASN A 51 -7.01 11.85 -3.85
C ASN A 51 -6.64 13.28 -3.48
N LEU A 52 -6.22 13.48 -2.22
CA LEU A 52 -5.86 14.77 -1.66
C LEU A 52 -4.78 15.45 -2.48
N LEU A 53 -3.71 14.72 -2.80
CA LEU A 53 -2.54 15.23 -3.50
C LEU A 53 -2.70 15.25 -5.02
N CYS A 54 -3.87 14.84 -5.54
CA CYS A 54 -4.13 14.63 -6.96
C CYS A 54 -3.03 13.80 -7.63
N LEU A 55 -2.63 12.70 -6.98
CA LEU A 55 -1.65 11.77 -7.50
C LEU A 55 -2.37 10.65 -8.23
N GLU A 56 -1.98 10.45 -9.48
CA GLU A 56 -2.57 9.47 -10.37
C GLU A 56 -1.73 8.20 -10.45
N GLN A 57 -2.23 7.23 -11.20
CA GLN A 57 -1.52 6.00 -11.53
C GLN A 57 -0.14 6.31 -12.12
N GLY A 58 0.90 5.72 -11.53
CA GLY A 58 2.29 5.89 -11.90
C GLY A 58 3.00 7.04 -11.18
N ASP A 59 2.30 7.93 -10.47
CA ASP A 59 2.95 9.09 -9.83
C ASP A 59 3.68 8.74 -8.53
N ALA A 60 3.21 7.73 -7.80
CA ALA A 60 3.66 7.47 -6.43
C ALA A 60 3.80 5.98 -6.09
N PHE A 61 4.94 5.63 -5.49
CA PHE A 61 5.18 4.36 -4.83
C PHE A 61 4.88 4.49 -3.33
N HIS A 62 4.41 3.44 -2.67
CA HIS A 62 3.88 3.56 -1.30
C HIS A 62 4.64 2.75 -0.26
N GLY A 63 4.83 3.35 0.91
CA GLY A 63 5.01 2.67 2.18
C GLY A 63 3.80 2.95 3.09
N THR A 64 3.62 2.11 4.09
CA THR A 64 2.51 2.20 5.04
C THR A 64 3.04 2.49 6.43
N ARG A 65 2.36 3.35 7.19
CA ARG A 65 2.51 3.47 8.64
C ARG A 65 1.19 3.16 9.34
N VAL A 66 1.27 2.67 10.57
CA VAL A 66 0.07 2.37 11.36
C VAL A 66 -0.56 3.65 11.91
N SER A 67 -1.88 3.74 11.83
CA SER A 67 -2.69 4.86 12.32
C SER A 67 -2.47 5.13 13.80
N GLY A 68 -2.25 6.40 14.18
CA GLY A 68 -2.03 6.77 15.59
C GLY A 68 -0.70 6.28 16.18
N CYS A 69 0.21 5.77 15.36
CA CYS A 69 1.55 5.36 15.77
C CYS A 69 2.63 6.15 14.99
N PRO A 70 3.82 6.34 15.57
CA PRO A 70 4.97 6.81 14.82
C PRO A 70 5.37 5.77 13.76
N LEU A 71 5.90 6.23 12.63
CA LEU A 71 6.61 5.38 11.69
C LEU A 71 7.80 4.75 12.43
N LEU A 72 7.89 3.43 12.41
CA LEU A 72 8.99 2.70 13.05
C LEU A 72 10.30 2.84 12.26
N SER A 73 11.43 2.62 12.94
CA SER A 73 12.74 2.55 12.30
C SER A 73 12.78 1.45 11.22
N PRO A 74 13.66 1.58 10.20
CA PRO A 74 13.73 0.63 9.08
C PRO A 74 13.84 -0.85 9.48
N SER A 75 14.59 -1.16 10.54
CA SER A 75 14.79 -2.52 11.03
C SER A 75 13.55 -3.10 11.74
N ARG A 76 12.66 -2.25 12.24
CA ARG A 76 11.43 -2.63 12.95
C ARG A 76 10.19 -2.60 12.05
N SER A 77 10.29 -2.01 10.85
CA SER A 77 9.26 -2.06 9.83
C SER A 77 9.79 -2.45 8.45
N PRO A 78 10.28 -3.69 8.29
CA PRO A 78 10.80 -4.17 7.03
C PRO A 78 9.74 -4.29 5.93
N VAL A 79 8.50 -4.68 6.23
CA VAL A 79 7.47 -4.94 5.20
C VAL A 79 6.63 -3.72 4.90
N LEU A 80 6.20 -2.96 5.93
CA LEU A 80 5.35 -1.79 5.72
C LEU A 80 6.11 -0.60 5.13
N PHE A 81 7.39 -0.42 5.50
CA PHE A 81 8.14 0.79 5.13
C PHE A 81 9.48 0.51 4.44
N ALA A 82 10.42 -0.18 5.08
CA ALA A 82 11.81 -0.23 4.61
C ALA A 82 11.97 -0.99 3.28
N GLY A 83 11.28 -2.13 3.12
CA GLY A 83 11.25 -2.88 1.88
C GLY A 83 10.74 -2.03 0.71
N PRO A 84 9.54 -1.42 0.80
CA PRO A 84 9.05 -0.48 -0.21
C PRO A 84 10.00 0.70 -0.49
N ALA A 85 10.57 1.33 0.54
CA ALA A 85 11.52 2.42 0.38
C ALA A 85 12.79 1.99 -0.37
N ALA A 86 13.32 0.80 -0.05
CA ALA A 86 14.47 0.22 -0.72
C ALA A 86 14.16 -0.18 -2.18
N PHE A 87 12.96 -0.70 -2.46
CA PHE A 87 12.51 -1.00 -3.82
C PHE A 87 12.41 0.29 -4.65
N ASN A 88 11.81 1.34 -4.08
CA ASN A 88 11.69 2.66 -4.70
C ASN A 88 13.06 3.28 -5.01
N GLY A 89 14.09 2.95 -4.24
CA GLY A 89 15.48 3.34 -4.48
C GLY A 89 15.98 3.05 -5.90
N ASN A 90 15.42 2.04 -6.56
CA ASN A 90 15.82 1.61 -7.91
C ASN A 90 15.24 2.46 -9.05
N PHE A 91 14.27 3.35 -8.77
CA PHE A 91 13.68 4.20 -9.80
C PHE A 91 14.54 5.45 -10.05
N PRO A 92 14.62 5.93 -11.31
CA PRO A 92 15.50 7.05 -11.65
C PRO A 92 15.01 8.40 -11.09
N GLN A 93 13.69 8.62 -11.06
CA GLN A 93 13.08 9.87 -10.62
C GLN A 93 12.70 9.81 -9.13
N LYS A 94 13.02 10.87 -8.37
CA LYS A 94 12.74 11.00 -6.93
C LYS A 94 12.55 12.48 -6.55
N ASP A 95 11.36 13.01 -6.81
CA ASP A 95 11.03 14.42 -6.54
C ASP A 95 10.87 14.68 -5.02
N GLY A 96 10.46 13.67 -4.26
CA GLY A 96 10.34 13.77 -2.81
C GLY A 96 9.78 12.53 -2.12
N VAL A 97 10.00 12.45 -0.81
CA VAL A 97 9.31 11.54 0.10
C VAL A 97 8.19 12.32 0.77
N VAL A 98 6.94 11.93 0.53
CA VAL A 98 5.77 12.55 1.16
C VAL A 98 5.36 11.74 2.38
N ILE A 99 5.14 12.39 3.51
CA ILE A 99 4.59 11.75 4.71
C ILE A 99 3.48 12.63 5.28
N THR A 100 2.32 12.04 5.49
CA THR A 100 1.11 12.74 5.94
C THR A 100 0.79 12.44 7.40
N PHE A 101 0.24 13.43 8.08
CA PHE A 101 -0.22 13.34 9.46
C PHE A 101 -1.59 14.02 9.58
N ASP A 102 -2.51 13.43 10.34
CA ASP A 102 -3.74 14.14 10.71
C ASP A 102 -3.39 15.46 11.42
N ILE A 103 -4.26 16.46 11.28
CA ILE A 103 -4.07 17.80 11.84
C ILE A 103 -3.85 17.83 13.37
N ASP A 104 -4.36 16.82 14.07
CA ASP A 104 -4.28 16.63 15.51
C ASP A 104 -3.25 15.57 15.93
N GLU A 105 -2.41 15.07 15.01
CA GLU A 105 -1.36 14.10 15.34
C GLU A 105 -0.33 14.73 16.33
N PRO A 106 -0.02 14.05 17.44
CA PRO A 106 0.95 14.54 18.42
C PRO A 106 2.34 14.82 17.81
N GLN A 107 2.92 15.97 18.16
CA GLN A 107 4.24 16.41 17.66
C GLN A 107 5.36 15.41 17.93
N GLU A 108 5.30 14.69 19.05
CA GLU A 108 6.28 13.64 19.40
C GLU A 108 6.29 12.52 18.35
N ARG A 109 5.12 12.10 17.87
CA ARG A 109 5.00 11.07 16.83
C ARG A 109 5.47 11.57 15.47
N ILE A 110 5.18 12.83 15.15
CA ILE A 110 5.66 13.48 13.92
C ILE A 110 7.19 13.48 13.94
N HIS A 111 7.80 13.96 15.04
CA HIS A 111 9.24 14.02 15.19
C HIS A 111 9.91 12.65 15.10
N GLU A 112 9.40 11.66 15.82
CA GLU A 112 9.90 10.28 15.78
C GLU A 112 9.77 9.68 14.38
N SER A 113 8.63 9.88 13.71
CA SER A 113 8.42 9.38 12.34
C SER A 113 9.41 9.97 11.35
N LEU A 114 9.67 11.28 11.43
CA LEU A 114 10.63 11.95 10.55
C LEU A 114 12.06 11.51 10.83
N ALA A 115 12.43 11.32 12.11
CA ALA A 115 13.73 10.79 12.48
C ALA A 115 13.94 9.38 11.88
N ASN A 116 13.00 8.47 12.12
CA ASN A 116 13.05 7.08 11.62
C ASN A 116 13.03 7.01 10.09
N LEU A 117 12.30 7.91 9.41
CA LEU A 117 12.29 8.02 7.96
C LEU A 117 13.71 8.26 7.41
N THR A 118 14.48 9.15 8.07
CA THR A 118 15.82 9.55 7.63
C THR A 118 16.91 8.52 7.89
N GLU A 119 16.63 7.50 8.72
CA GLU A 119 17.55 6.39 8.94
C GLU A 119 17.66 5.46 7.71
N HIS A 120 16.70 5.52 6.78
CA HIS A 120 16.69 4.64 5.62
C HIS A 120 17.66 5.11 4.52
N PRO A 121 18.70 4.33 4.16
CA PRO A 121 19.75 4.79 3.23
C PRO A 121 19.25 5.08 1.81
N ALA A 122 18.22 4.36 1.34
CA ALA A 122 17.63 4.61 0.02
C ALA A 122 16.91 5.96 -0.10
N LEU A 123 16.63 6.62 1.04
CA LEU A 123 15.99 7.94 1.08
C LEU A 123 16.99 9.09 1.26
N SER A 124 18.28 8.77 1.41
CA SER A 124 19.33 9.76 1.62
C SER A 124 19.38 10.79 0.48
N GLY A 125 19.29 12.08 0.85
CA GLY A 125 19.36 13.19 -0.10
C GLY A 125 18.05 13.48 -0.85
N ILE A 126 16.98 12.71 -0.63
CA ILE A 126 15.66 13.01 -1.19
C ILE A 126 14.96 14.02 -0.27
N PRO A 127 14.32 15.07 -0.81
CA PRO A 127 13.54 16.01 -0.01
C PRO A 127 12.38 15.31 0.71
N ILE A 128 12.16 15.65 1.98
CA ILE A 128 11.00 15.21 2.76
C ILE A 128 9.94 16.30 2.71
N ILE A 129 8.74 15.93 2.30
CA ILE A 129 7.53 16.76 2.32
C ILE A 129 6.61 16.20 3.40
N ALA A 130 6.74 16.73 4.61
CA ALA A 130 5.87 16.38 5.73
C ALA A 130 4.63 17.28 5.73
N LEU A 131 3.44 16.70 5.70
CA LEU A 131 2.18 17.45 5.62
C LEU A 131 1.30 17.15 6.84
N SER A 132 0.80 18.20 7.47
CA SER A 132 -0.31 18.13 8.44
C SER A 132 -1.62 18.38 7.69
N VAL A 133 -2.59 17.47 7.82
CA VAL A 133 -3.74 17.37 6.92
C VAL A 133 -5.06 17.40 7.71
N ASP A 134 -5.95 18.31 7.31
CA ASP A 134 -7.37 18.27 7.67
C ASP A 134 -8.15 17.60 6.52
N TYR A 135 -8.34 16.29 6.62
CA TYR A 135 -9.08 15.50 5.63
C TYR A 135 -10.57 15.91 5.54
N GLY A 136 -11.13 16.49 6.60
CA GLY A 136 -12.51 16.97 6.62
C GLY A 136 -12.72 18.20 5.74
N GLN A 137 -11.72 19.09 5.70
CA GLN A 137 -11.71 20.29 4.87
C GLN A 137 -10.97 20.13 3.54
N GLY A 138 -10.14 19.09 3.39
CA GLY A 138 -9.27 18.92 2.23
C GLY A 138 -8.12 19.92 2.21
N LEU A 139 -7.63 20.30 3.39
CA LEU A 139 -6.55 21.27 3.57
C LEU A 139 -5.30 20.56 4.08
N ALA A 140 -4.13 21.03 3.68
CA ALA A 140 -2.86 20.57 4.23
C ALA A 140 -1.87 21.72 4.35
N GLN A 141 -0.96 21.60 5.31
CA GLN A 141 0.14 22.54 5.53
C GLN A 141 1.45 21.77 5.65
N ALA A 142 2.52 22.32 5.06
CA ALA A 142 3.85 21.78 5.23
C ALA A 142 4.33 21.97 6.68
N ILE A 143 4.79 20.89 7.30
CA ILE A 143 5.35 20.90 8.66
C ILE A 143 6.80 21.37 8.58
N GLU A 144 7.17 22.34 9.42
CA GLU A 144 8.56 22.75 9.53
C GLU A 144 9.42 21.69 10.24
N HIS A 145 10.54 21.33 9.63
CA HIS A 145 11.52 20.40 10.20
C HIS A 145 12.94 20.71 9.71
N SER A 146 13.94 20.11 10.37
CA SER A 146 15.37 20.34 10.11
C SER A 146 15.98 19.47 9.00
N PHE A 147 15.25 18.48 8.48
CA PHE A 147 15.73 17.60 7.40
C PHE A 147 15.71 18.28 6.02
N HIS A 148 16.23 17.60 4.99
CA HIS A 148 16.26 18.14 3.63
C HIS A 148 14.84 18.41 3.11
N ARG A 149 14.58 19.66 2.72
CA ARG A 149 13.27 20.15 2.27
C ARG A 149 13.36 20.71 0.87
N ASN A 150 12.23 20.73 0.17
CA ASN A 150 12.09 21.38 -1.13
C ASN A 150 10.79 22.19 -1.18
N ARG A 151 10.89 23.48 -0.87
CA ARG A 151 9.74 24.40 -0.79
C ARG A 151 8.94 24.49 -2.09
N SER A 152 9.61 24.42 -3.24
CA SER A 152 8.91 24.46 -4.53
C SER A 152 8.00 23.25 -4.72
N ILE A 153 8.46 22.07 -4.31
CA ILE A 153 7.64 20.84 -4.36
C ILE A 153 6.56 20.85 -3.28
N GLU A 154 6.87 21.32 -2.07
CA GLU A 154 5.87 21.52 -1.00
C GLU A 154 4.73 22.43 -1.48
N GLU A 155 5.06 23.60 -2.04
CA GLU A 155 4.09 24.57 -2.59
C GLU A 155 3.31 23.99 -3.77
N MET A 156 3.98 23.25 -4.67
CA MET A 156 3.33 22.57 -5.79
C MET A 156 2.27 21.57 -5.31
N LEU A 157 2.59 20.72 -4.33
CA LEU A 157 1.65 19.75 -3.78
C LEU A 157 0.50 20.41 -3.03
N VAL A 158 0.77 21.43 -2.22
CA VAL A 158 -0.25 22.15 -1.43
C VAL A 158 -1.18 22.99 -2.32
N SER A 159 -0.67 23.57 -3.42
CA SER A 159 -1.47 24.44 -4.31
C SER A 159 -2.58 23.71 -5.10
N ARG A 160 -2.51 22.38 -5.19
CA ARG A 160 -3.39 21.54 -6.00
C ARG A 160 -4.26 20.59 -5.18
N LEU A 161 -4.33 20.80 -3.87
CA LEU A 161 -5.09 19.92 -2.98
C LEU A 161 -6.56 19.88 -3.38
N VAL A 162 -7.14 18.69 -3.33
CA VAL A 162 -8.57 18.48 -3.53
C VAL A 162 -9.11 17.77 -2.30
N LYS A 163 -10.33 18.11 -1.90
CA LYS A 163 -10.99 17.40 -0.80
C LYS A 163 -11.10 15.90 -1.14
N PRO A 164 -10.50 15.00 -0.35
CA PRO A 164 -10.52 13.58 -0.65
C PRO A 164 -11.93 13.03 -0.51
N GLU A 165 -12.19 11.91 -1.20
CA GLU A 165 -13.45 11.19 -1.04
C GLU A 165 -13.63 10.70 0.40
N ARG A 166 -14.88 10.40 0.77
CA ARG A 166 -15.18 9.79 2.07
C ARG A 166 -14.43 8.48 2.21
N CYS A 167 -13.94 8.18 3.41
CA CYS A 167 -13.33 6.89 3.68
C CYS A 167 -14.38 5.83 4.07
N ASP A 168 -14.26 4.63 3.50
CA ASP A 168 -15.01 3.43 3.87
C ASP A 168 -14.24 2.67 4.96
N GLU A 169 -14.61 2.94 6.20
CA GLU A 169 -14.00 2.30 7.37
C GLU A 169 -14.41 0.82 7.53
N SER A 170 -15.28 0.28 6.67
CA SER A 170 -15.66 -1.14 6.68
C SER A 170 -14.74 -2.01 5.81
N VAL A 171 -13.94 -1.41 4.94
CA VAL A 171 -13.10 -2.13 3.98
C VAL A 171 -11.64 -1.75 4.15
N LEU A 172 -10.82 -2.77 4.35
CA LEU A 172 -9.37 -2.69 4.28
C LEU A 172 -8.89 -3.40 3.01
N VAL A 173 -8.08 -2.72 2.22
CA VAL A 173 -7.41 -3.30 1.05
C VAL A 173 -5.93 -3.54 1.36
N LEU A 174 -5.44 -4.73 1.04
CA LEU A 174 -4.00 -4.99 0.92
C LEU A 174 -3.66 -4.97 -0.56
N LEU A 175 -2.73 -4.11 -0.96
CA LEU A 175 -2.34 -3.93 -2.35
C LEU A 175 -0.83 -3.78 -2.47
N CYS A 176 -0.30 -4.06 -3.65
CA CYS A 176 1.10 -3.78 -3.94
C CYS A 176 1.42 -2.28 -3.85
N SER A 177 2.64 -1.94 -3.41
CA SER A 177 3.19 -0.58 -3.48
C SER A 177 3.42 -0.07 -4.90
N ASP A 178 3.31 -0.96 -5.90
CA ASP A 178 3.46 -0.65 -7.33
C ASP A 178 2.61 0.56 -7.71
N SER A 179 3.27 1.59 -8.22
CA SER A 179 2.63 2.88 -8.50
C SER A 179 1.53 2.81 -9.54
N ARG A 180 1.47 1.73 -10.32
CA ARG A 180 0.48 1.53 -11.38
C ARG A 180 -0.82 0.94 -10.87
N VAL A 181 -0.89 0.48 -9.63
CA VAL A 181 -2.14 0.00 -9.03
C VAL A 181 -2.57 0.95 -7.92
N LEU A 182 -3.87 1.24 -7.90
CA LEU A 182 -4.49 2.09 -6.89
C LEU A 182 -5.53 1.26 -6.14
N PRO A 183 -5.73 1.49 -4.82
CA PRO A 183 -6.80 0.83 -4.08
C PRO A 183 -8.16 1.02 -4.78
N PRO A 184 -8.95 -0.05 -4.98
CA PRO A 184 -10.23 0.04 -5.68
C PRO A 184 -11.26 0.84 -4.87
N SER A 185 -12.08 1.63 -5.55
CA SER A 185 -13.19 2.35 -4.92
C SER A 185 -14.26 1.40 -4.38
N THR A 186 -14.84 1.77 -3.24
CA THR A 186 -16.00 1.10 -2.65
C THR A 186 -17.30 1.82 -3.03
N PRO A 187 -18.48 1.24 -2.77
CA PRO A 187 -19.76 1.94 -2.97
C PRO A 187 -19.95 3.19 -2.11
N VAL A 188 -19.21 3.35 -1.01
CA VAL A 188 -19.39 4.47 -0.05
C VAL A 188 -18.23 5.47 -0.06
N GLY A 189 -17.16 5.19 -0.81
CA GLY A 189 -15.97 6.03 -0.94
C GLY A 189 -14.69 5.22 -1.14
N VAL A 190 -13.58 5.66 -0.55
CA VAL A 190 -12.27 5.00 -0.67
C VAL A 190 -11.95 4.14 0.56
N PRO A 191 -11.37 2.94 0.41
CA PRO A 191 -11.13 2.04 1.54
C PRO A 191 -9.93 2.49 2.39
N TYR A 192 -9.76 1.86 3.55
CA TYR A 192 -8.45 1.79 4.20
C TYR A 192 -7.50 0.97 3.33
N ALA A 193 -6.20 1.26 3.36
CA ALA A 193 -5.24 0.47 2.60
C ALA A 193 -3.91 0.25 3.32
N ILE A 194 -3.39 -0.97 3.18
CA ILE A 194 -2.00 -1.33 3.46
C ILE A 194 -1.34 -1.59 2.10
N GLN A 195 -0.34 -0.78 1.76
CA GLN A 195 0.43 -0.91 0.53
C GLN A 195 1.86 -1.35 0.83
N THR A 196 2.23 -2.54 0.34
CA THR A 196 3.52 -3.20 0.58
C THR A 196 4.00 -3.92 -0.67
N LEU A 197 5.22 -4.45 -0.67
CA LEU A 197 5.70 -5.26 -1.80
C LEU A 197 4.87 -6.55 -1.95
N GLY A 198 4.15 -6.67 -3.08
CA GLY A 198 3.32 -7.84 -3.38
C GLY A 198 2.11 -7.99 -2.46
N ALA A 199 1.57 -6.90 -1.93
CA ALA A 199 0.46 -6.89 -0.97
C ALA A 199 0.72 -7.74 0.30
N TYR A 200 1.99 -8.03 0.59
CA TYR A 200 2.37 -8.94 1.66
C TYR A 200 2.27 -8.31 3.05
N VAL A 201 1.79 -9.09 4.02
CA VAL A 201 1.87 -8.79 5.45
C VAL A 201 2.51 -9.96 6.19
N SER A 202 3.46 -9.64 7.08
CA SER A 202 4.16 -10.62 7.91
C SER A 202 3.25 -11.29 8.92
N LYS A 203 3.56 -12.55 9.25
CA LYS A 203 2.99 -13.24 10.41
C LYS A 203 3.29 -12.46 11.70
N TYR A 204 2.31 -12.38 12.60
CA TYR A 204 2.48 -11.80 13.93
C TYR A 204 3.63 -12.46 14.71
N THR A 205 4.55 -11.64 15.23
CA THR A 205 5.73 -12.09 15.98
C THR A 205 5.61 -11.86 17.49
N GLY A 206 4.75 -10.91 17.90
CA GLY A 206 4.68 -10.43 19.28
C GLY A 206 5.90 -9.62 19.74
N ALA A 207 6.84 -9.33 18.84
CA ALA A 207 7.94 -8.43 19.12
C ALA A 207 7.48 -6.97 18.97
N ASN A 208 8.24 -6.03 19.51
CA ASN A 208 7.97 -4.61 19.38
C ASN A 208 8.33 -4.10 17.96
N ASP A 209 7.58 -4.55 16.96
CA ASP A 209 7.78 -4.29 15.54
C ASP A 209 6.45 -3.91 14.84
N GLU A 210 6.47 -3.79 13.51
CA GLU A 210 5.29 -3.47 12.70
C GLU A 210 4.11 -4.44 12.91
N THR A 211 4.35 -5.70 13.29
CA THR A 211 3.30 -6.68 13.51
C THR A 211 2.54 -6.42 14.81
N MET A 212 3.20 -5.89 15.84
CA MET A 212 2.52 -5.45 17.06
C MET A 212 1.64 -4.22 16.80
N GLN A 213 2.15 -3.23 16.07
CA GLN A 213 1.33 -2.07 15.70
C GLN A 213 0.13 -2.48 14.82
N LEU A 214 0.33 -3.40 13.85
CA LEU A 214 -0.77 -3.94 13.05
C LEU A 214 -1.80 -4.68 13.90
N ASN A 215 -1.37 -5.46 14.90
CA ASN A 215 -2.30 -6.12 15.82
C ASN A 215 -3.15 -5.11 16.59
N ASP A 216 -2.55 -4.03 17.08
CA ASP A 216 -3.28 -2.97 17.77
C ASP A 216 -4.28 -2.27 16.83
N PHE A 217 -3.88 -2.01 15.58
CA PHE A 217 -4.77 -1.52 14.55
C PHE A 217 -5.96 -2.45 14.32
N PHE A 218 -5.72 -3.75 14.11
CA PHE A 218 -6.79 -4.72 13.90
C PHE A 218 -7.70 -4.82 15.13
N SER A 219 -7.15 -4.80 16.35
CA SER A 219 -7.94 -4.85 17.58
C SER A 219 -8.88 -3.65 17.67
N ASN A 220 -8.40 -2.46 17.34
CA ASN A 220 -9.22 -1.24 17.36
C ASN A 220 -10.26 -1.25 16.24
N TRP A 221 -9.84 -1.59 15.02
CA TRP A 221 -10.70 -1.58 13.84
C TRP A 221 -11.82 -2.61 13.91
N LEU A 222 -11.53 -3.82 14.40
CA LEU A 222 -12.50 -4.90 14.58
C LEU A 222 -13.34 -4.74 15.85
N SER A 223 -13.02 -3.83 16.76
CA SER A 223 -13.81 -3.61 17.99
C SER A 223 -15.22 -3.07 17.73
N THR A 224 -15.45 -2.48 16.54
CA THR A 224 -16.72 -1.87 16.14
C THR A 224 -17.24 -2.58 14.89
N ASP A 225 -18.46 -3.13 14.97
CA ASP A 225 -19.15 -3.78 13.85
C ASP A 225 -18.29 -4.81 13.09
N ALA A 226 -17.59 -5.67 13.82
CA ALA A 226 -16.65 -6.67 13.27
C ALA A 226 -17.26 -7.52 12.14
N SER A 227 -18.57 -7.84 12.23
CA SER A 227 -19.29 -8.62 11.22
C SER A 227 -19.44 -7.93 9.87
N GLU A 228 -19.31 -6.60 9.83
CA GLU A 228 -19.38 -5.78 8.62
C GLU A 228 -18.00 -5.50 8.01
N LYS A 229 -16.91 -5.79 8.74
CA LYS A 229 -15.54 -5.54 8.29
C LYS A 229 -15.09 -6.53 7.23
N ARG A 230 -14.34 -6.06 6.25
CA ARG A 230 -13.85 -6.85 5.11
C ARG A 230 -12.40 -6.49 4.80
N ILE A 231 -11.59 -7.51 4.56
CA ILE A 231 -10.19 -7.43 4.16
C ILE A 231 -10.08 -8.01 2.75
N LEU A 232 -9.73 -7.15 1.80
CA LEU A 232 -9.53 -7.51 0.40
C LEU A 232 -8.03 -7.56 0.10
N ILE A 233 -7.51 -8.73 -0.24
CA ILE A 233 -6.13 -8.93 -0.67
C ILE A 233 -6.13 -8.88 -2.20
N VAL A 234 -5.51 -7.84 -2.76
CA VAL A 234 -5.55 -7.55 -4.20
C VAL A 234 -4.19 -7.88 -4.81
N GLU A 235 -4.15 -9.00 -5.53
CA GLU A 235 -2.97 -9.37 -6.31
C GLU A 235 -3.07 -8.78 -7.72
N HIS A 236 -1.96 -8.27 -8.25
CA HIS A 236 -1.96 -7.64 -9.58
C HIS A 236 -0.95 -8.25 -10.53
N GLY A 237 -1.27 -8.22 -11.82
CA GLY A 237 -0.43 -8.81 -12.86
C GLY A 237 -1.18 -8.99 -14.17
N GLY A 238 -0.51 -9.64 -15.14
CA GLY A 238 -1.06 -9.91 -16.47
C GLY A 238 -1.95 -11.14 -16.52
N PHE A 239 -2.87 -11.29 -15.56
CA PHE A 239 -3.70 -12.50 -15.44
C PHE A 239 -4.55 -12.82 -16.69
N THR A 240 -4.76 -11.85 -17.59
CA THR A 240 -5.53 -12.06 -18.83
C THR A 240 -4.97 -11.43 -20.10
N GLN A 241 -3.82 -10.73 -20.04
CA GLN A 241 -3.20 -10.02 -21.16
C GLN A 241 -1.67 -9.92 -20.96
N ASP A 242 -0.93 -9.52 -21.99
CA ASP A 242 0.53 -9.20 -21.94
C ASP A 242 0.80 -7.91 -21.14
N GLU A 243 0.25 -7.82 -19.93
CA GLU A 243 0.42 -6.67 -19.04
C GLU A 243 1.66 -6.80 -18.19
N PRO A 244 2.19 -5.67 -17.71
CA PRO A 244 3.39 -5.72 -16.91
C PRO A 244 3.16 -6.46 -15.58
N PRO A 245 4.08 -7.36 -15.22
CA PRO A 245 3.97 -8.13 -13.99
C PRO A 245 4.23 -7.27 -12.75
N CYS A 246 3.83 -7.80 -11.59
CA CYS A 246 4.24 -7.27 -10.29
C CYS A 246 5.76 -7.36 -10.12
N GLY A 247 6.42 -6.24 -9.87
CA GLY A 247 7.87 -6.18 -9.69
C GLY A 247 8.37 -7.00 -8.49
N ALA A 248 7.63 -6.98 -7.38
CA ALA A 248 7.96 -7.76 -6.19
C ALA A 248 7.78 -9.27 -6.42
N GLY A 249 6.67 -9.67 -7.05
CA GLY A 249 6.44 -11.05 -7.46
C GLY A 249 7.57 -11.57 -8.37
N GLN A 250 7.91 -10.80 -9.41
CA GLN A 250 9.01 -11.10 -10.33
C GLN A 250 10.37 -11.23 -9.64
N ALA A 251 10.68 -10.32 -8.71
CA ALA A 251 11.93 -10.35 -7.94
C ALA A 251 12.00 -11.58 -7.03
N SER A 252 10.88 -11.96 -6.42
CA SER A 252 10.80 -13.11 -5.50
C SER A 252 10.97 -14.48 -6.18
N LEU A 253 10.82 -14.56 -7.50
CA LEU A 253 11.16 -15.79 -8.24
C LEU A 253 12.66 -16.10 -8.20
N ASN A 254 13.51 -15.08 -8.08
CA ASN A 254 14.97 -15.21 -8.07
C ASN A 254 15.60 -14.29 -7.01
N PRO A 255 15.35 -14.53 -5.70
CA PRO A 255 15.74 -13.61 -4.64
C PRO A 255 17.26 -13.37 -4.57
N ASP A 256 18.09 -14.36 -4.94
CA ASP A 256 19.56 -14.26 -4.96
C ASP A 256 20.10 -13.17 -5.90
N ARG A 257 19.31 -12.76 -6.90
CA ARG A 257 19.68 -11.69 -7.84
C ARG A 257 19.43 -10.29 -7.26
N VAL A 258 18.65 -10.21 -6.19
CA VAL A 258 18.31 -8.94 -5.53
C VAL A 258 19.41 -8.54 -4.57
N LYS A 259 19.77 -7.25 -4.60
CA LYS A 259 20.80 -6.66 -3.75
C LYS A 259 20.18 -5.58 -2.85
N GLY A 260 20.86 -5.29 -1.75
CA GLY A 260 20.47 -4.25 -0.79
C GLY A 260 20.06 -4.83 0.55
N GLU A 261 20.54 -4.20 1.62
CA GLU A 261 20.36 -4.64 3.02
C GLU A 261 18.89 -4.72 3.45
N PHE A 262 18.07 -3.76 3.02
CA PHE A 262 16.64 -3.73 3.37
C PHE A 262 15.75 -4.43 2.33
N LEU A 263 16.16 -4.45 1.06
CA LEU A 263 15.34 -5.02 -0.01
C LEU A 263 15.46 -6.55 -0.09
N ARG A 264 16.69 -7.08 -0.08
CA ARG A 264 16.93 -8.51 -0.29
C ARG A 264 16.21 -9.37 0.77
N PRO A 265 16.28 -9.07 2.08
CA PRO A 265 15.59 -9.89 3.10
C PRO A 265 14.07 -9.93 2.91
N VAL A 266 13.47 -8.82 2.46
CA VAL A 266 12.02 -8.79 2.18
C VAL A 266 11.69 -9.65 0.96
N ILE A 267 12.48 -9.59 -0.12
CA ILE A 267 12.24 -10.45 -1.29
C ILE A 267 12.48 -11.94 -0.96
N GLU A 268 13.48 -12.28 -0.15
CA GLU A 268 13.70 -13.64 0.36
C GLU A 268 12.55 -14.12 1.25
N LEU A 269 11.97 -13.23 2.07
CA LEU A 269 10.77 -13.49 2.86
C LEU A 269 9.57 -13.80 1.95
N LEU A 270 9.28 -12.96 0.95
CA LEU A 270 8.21 -13.20 -0.03
C LEU A 270 8.41 -14.55 -0.73
N HIS A 271 9.63 -14.85 -1.15
CA HIS A 271 9.97 -16.12 -1.77
C HIS A 271 9.63 -17.30 -0.86
N ARG A 272 10.13 -17.28 0.38
CA ARG A 272 9.95 -18.39 1.34
C ARG A 272 8.49 -18.61 1.70
N GLU A 273 7.74 -17.54 1.95
CA GLU A 273 6.33 -17.69 2.35
C GLU A 273 5.46 -18.15 1.19
N ALA A 274 5.71 -17.67 -0.04
CA ALA A 274 4.99 -18.13 -1.22
C ALA A 274 5.13 -19.64 -1.45
N LEU A 275 6.35 -20.20 -1.31
CA LEU A 275 6.62 -21.64 -1.53
C LEU A 275 5.72 -22.58 -0.71
N ARG A 276 5.13 -22.12 0.39
CA ARG A 276 4.24 -22.92 1.25
C ARG A 276 2.87 -23.18 0.62
N PHE A 277 2.51 -22.39 -0.39
CA PHE A 277 1.22 -22.42 -1.08
C PHE A 277 1.35 -22.79 -2.56
N GLU A 278 2.56 -23.12 -3.02
CA GLU A 278 2.82 -23.56 -4.38
C GLU A 278 3.00 -25.09 -4.44
N ASP A 279 2.40 -25.77 -5.41
CA ASP A 279 2.57 -27.22 -5.67
C ASP A 279 3.94 -27.56 -6.33
N GLY A 280 4.94 -26.69 -6.10
CA GLY A 280 6.25 -26.64 -6.75
C GLY A 280 6.62 -25.21 -7.10
N ILE A 281 7.93 -24.89 -7.19
CA ILE A 281 8.38 -23.50 -7.42
C ILE A 281 7.68 -22.90 -8.66
N SER A 282 6.88 -21.85 -8.45
CA SER A 282 6.16 -21.15 -9.51
C SER A 282 7.11 -20.72 -10.63
N LYS A 283 6.63 -20.86 -11.86
CA LYS A 283 7.38 -20.44 -13.06
C LYS A 283 6.87 -19.11 -13.62
N THR A 284 5.69 -18.67 -13.20
CA THR A 284 5.06 -17.41 -13.64
C THR A 284 5.04 -16.42 -12.47
N VAL A 285 4.91 -15.13 -12.78
CA VAL A 285 4.78 -14.11 -11.74
C VAL A 285 3.38 -14.15 -11.13
N GLU A 286 2.38 -14.44 -11.94
CA GLU A 286 0.97 -14.52 -11.59
C GLU A 286 0.72 -15.59 -10.52
N ASP A 287 1.24 -16.81 -10.72
CA ASP A 287 1.13 -17.88 -9.71
C ASP A 287 1.86 -17.48 -8.41
N ARG A 288 3.01 -16.81 -8.56
CA ARG A 288 3.82 -16.35 -7.42
C ARG A 288 3.08 -15.30 -6.59
N VAL A 289 2.46 -14.29 -7.21
CA VAL A 289 1.72 -13.27 -6.45
C VAL A 289 0.46 -13.84 -5.81
N LEU A 290 -0.22 -14.79 -6.46
CA LEU A 290 -1.36 -15.50 -5.83
C LEU A 290 -0.92 -16.28 -4.58
N ALA A 291 0.21 -16.97 -4.64
CA ALA A 291 0.78 -17.66 -3.48
C ALA A 291 1.20 -16.69 -2.36
N ILE A 292 1.69 -15.49 -2.71
CA ILE A 292 1.96 -14.42 -1.74
C ILE A 292 0.63 -13.95 -1.10
N GLY A 293 -0.43 -13.75 -1.87
CA GLY A 293 -1.74 -13.38 -1.35
C GLY A 293 -2.32 -14.41 -0.37
N GLN A 294 -2.17 -15.70 -0.69
CA GLN A 294 -2.55 -16.80 0.20
C GLN A 294 -1.70 -16.82 1.47
N ALA A 295 -0.39 -16.58 1.37
CA ALA A 295 0.48 -16.45 2.53
C ALA A 295 0.09 -15.26 3.41
N THR A 296 -0.28 -14.13 2.81
CA THR A 296 -0.78 -12.94 3.51
C THR A 296 -2.05 -13.24 4.28
N GLU A 297 -3.03 -13.87 3.64
CA GLU A 297 -4.27 -14.28 4.30
C GLU A 297 -3.98 -15.21 5.49
N HIS A 298 -3.13 -16.21 5.28
CA HIS A 298 -2.70 -17.12 6.33
C HIS A 298 -2.02 -16.38 7.48
N ASN A 299 -1.13 -15.43 7.18
CA ASN A 299 -0.43 -14.63 8.18
C ASN A 299 -1.39 -13.76 8.99
N LEU A 300 -2.35 -13.10 8.35
CA LEU A 300 -3.36 -12.27 9.01
C LEU A 300 -4.20 -13.07 10.00
N ARG A 301 -4.57 -14.30 9.67
CA ARG A 301 -5.29 -15.22 10.58
C ARG A 301 -4.51 -15.56 11.86
N ASN A 302 -3.18 -15.36 11.87
CA ASN A 302 -2.35 -15.57 13.06
C ASN A 302 -2.27 -14.34 13.99
N TYR A 303 -2.86 -13.20 13.61
CA TYR A 303 -2.89 -12.02 14.49
C TYR A 303 -3.89 -12.24 15.63
N PRO A 304 -3.51 -12.00 16.91
CA PRO A 304 -4.40 -12.18 18.05
C PRO A 304 -5.75 -11.46 17.91
N ALA A 305 -5.76 -10.23 17.40
CA ALA A 305 -7.00 -9.48 17.17
C ALA A 305 -7.95 -10.16 16.16
N ILE A 306 -7.40 -10.71 15.07
CA ILE A 306 -8.17 -11.40 14.04
C ILE A 306 -8.64 -12.77 14.53
N ALA A 307 -7.77 -13.52 15.21
CA ALA A 307 -8.11 -14.80 15.83
C ALA A 307 -9.24 -14.64 16.86
N ARG A 308 -9.18 -13.58 17.67
CA ARG A 308 -10.24 -13.24 18.62
C ARG A 308 -11.56 -12.91 17.92
N ALA A 309 -11.54 -12.12 16.85
CA ALA A 309 -12.75 -11.83 16.07
C ALA A 309 -13.39 -13.12 15.51
N GLN A 310 -12.57 -14.09 15.10
CA GLN A 310 -13.05 -15.42 14.69
C GLN A 310 -13.72 -16.17 15.85
N GLU A 311 -13.10 -16.17 17.04
CA GLU A 311 -13.68 -16.77 18.26
C GLU A 311 -15.00 -16.10 18.66
N GLU A 312 -15.13 -14.79 18.41
CA GLU A 312 -16.33 -13.99 18.65
C GLU A 312 -17.41 -14.13 17.54
N GLY A 313 -17.17 -15.01 16.54
CA GLY A 313 -18.17 -15.42 15.55
C GLY A 313 -18.09 -14.71 14.20
N VAL A 314 -17.05 -13.92 13.92
CA VAL A 314 -16.82 -13.36 12.58
C VAL A 314 -16.44 -14.48 11.62
N SER A 315 -17.20 -14.63 10.53
CA SER A 315 -16.88 -15.62 9.49
C SER A 315 -15.62 -15.18 8.72
N MET A 316 -14.57 -16.00 8.76
CA MET A 316 -13.33 -15.71 8.06
C MET A 316 -13.46 -15.72 6.53
N GLU A 317 -14.37 -16.55 5.99
CA GLU A 317 -14.71 -16.54 4.55
C GLU A 317 -15.39 -15.23 4.14
N SER A 318 -16.13 -14.61 5.07
CA SER A 318 -16.69 -13.28 4.84
C SER A 318 -15.67 -12.17 5.06
N LEU A 319 -14.76 -12.33 6.02
CA LEU A 319 -13.76 -11.33 6.37
C LEU A 319 -12.68 -11.20 5.29
N PHE A 320 -12.16 -12.32 4.77
CA PHE A 320 -11.07 -12.32 3.80
C PHE A 320 -11.56 -12.65 2.40
N GLN A 321 -11.11 -11.86 1.42
CA GLN A 321 -11.29 -12.16 0.01
C GLN A 321 -9.99 -11.87 -0.74
N ILE A 322 -9.52 -12.84 -1.51
CA ILE A 322 -8.40 -12.65 -2.44
C ILE A 322 -8.99 -12.39 -3.83
N VAL A 323 -8.55 -11.32 -4.47
CA VAL A 323 -9.00 -10.91 -5.80
C VAL A 323 -7.81 -10.51 -6.65
N THR A 324 -8.02 -10.49 -7.96
CA THR A 324 -7.00 -10.02 -8.90
C THR A 324 -7.35 -8.63 -9.44
N MET A 325 -6.33 -7.84 -9.73
CA MET A 325 -6.43 -6.57 -10.41
C MET A 325 -5.51 -6.56 -11.63
N ASP A 326 -6.07 -6.05 -12.71
CA ASP A 326 -5.33 -5.76 -13.93
C ASP A 326 -4.43 -4.54 -13.72
N THR A 327 -3.12 -4.67 -13.94
CA THR A 327 -2.11 -3.67 -13.55
C THR A 327 -2.32 -2.34 -14.27
N VAL A 328 -2.76 -2.38 -15.52
CA VAL A 328 -2.89 -1.17 -16.34
C VAL A 328 -4.27 -0.57 -16.23
N THR A 329 -5.33 -1.39 -16.36
CA THR A 329 -6.70 -0.90 -16.36
C THR A 329 -7.26 -0.68 -14.96
N GLY A 330 -6.69 -1.30 -13.94
CA GLY A 330 -7.20 -1.29 -12.56
C GLY A 330 -8.50 -2.08 -12.39
N ARG A 331 -8.86 -2.92 -13.37
CA ARG A 331 -10.07 -3.73 -13.34
C ARG A 331 -9.94 -4.85 -12.31
N LEU A 332 -10.90 -4.94 -11.39
CA LEU A 332 -10.94 -5.93 -10.32
C LEU A 332 -11.67 -7.20 -10.78
N ARG A 333 -11.21 -8.37 -10.35
CA ARG A 333 -11.82 -9.67 -10.70
C ARG A 333 -11.72 -10.66 -9.55
N GLU A 334 -12.77 -11.45 -9.36
CA GLU A 334 -12.75 -12.57 -8.42
C GLU A 334 -11.90 -13.72 -8.98
N ILE A 335 -11.23 -14.44 -8.08
CA ILE A 335 -10.56 -15.70 -8.39
C ILE A 335 -11.65 -16.78 -8.32
N GLY A 336 -11.93 -17.41 -9.47
CA GLY A 336 -13.01 -18.39 -9.63
C GLY A 336 -12.75 -19.75 -9.00
#